data_AF-A0A963WYH1-F1
#
_entry.id   AF-A0A963WYH1-F1
#
_cell.length_a   1.000
_cell.length_b   1.000
_cell.length_c   1.000
_cell.angle_alpha   90.00
_cell.angle_beta   90.00
_cell.angle_gamma   90.00
#
_symmetry.space_group_name_H-M   'P 1'
#
loop_
_entity.id
_entity.type
_entity.pdbx_description
1 polymer ?
#
loop_
_entity_poly.entity_id
_entity_poly.type
_entity_poly.pdbx_seq_one_letter_code
_entity_poly.pdbx_strand_id
1 'polypeptide(L)'
;MRRALGYKMDKAERLLGQFGTFAEDRGETHVRAGAALACATKPAGADAIWASRRMAEVRLFARHLCTLDPRAEVPADDLLSAQARRATPYLYTPREIAALMRATENLRGTHVQATYRNRADAHLGAGAHVSCTGKGRMQRITPLTSGTVAVMRAWLAARAGRPADPLFPTRTGRALSRDAVERRLAGYVKNATVRCPSLARKRVTMHVLRHSAAMRLLQAGIDTSVIALWLGHEQIETTQIYLHADLQIKERVLERTAPITTKPGRFRPADKLLAFLEAL
;
A
#
# COMPACT_ATOMS: atom_id res chain seq x y z
N MET A 1 -6.18 -21.84 15.56
CA MET A 1 -6.13 -20.56 16.33
C MET A 1 -6.29 -19.31 15.46
N ARG A 2 -5.45 -19.02 14.46
CA ARG A 2 -5.54 -17.77 13.65
C ARG A 2 -6.83 -17.56 12.85
N ARG A 3 -7.41 -18.61 12.24
CA ARG A 3 -8.74 -18.51 11.57
C ARG A 3 -9.86 -18.18 12.55
N ALA A 4 -9.82 -18.76 13.76
CA ALA A 4 -10.78 -18.47 14.83
C ALA A 4 -10.68 -17.02 15.34
N LEU A 5 -9.50 -16.40 15.18
CA LEU A 5 -9.25 -14.97 15.44
C LEU A 5 -9.56 -14.07 14.21
N GLY A 6 -10.21 -14.59 13.16
CA GLY A 6 -10.66 -13.80 12.01
C GLY A 6 -9.61 -13.56 10.90
N TYR A 7 -8.42 -14.16 11.00
CA TYR A 7 -7.39 -14.00 9.97
C TYR A 7 -7.72 -14.81 8.71
N LYS A 8 -7.73 -14.14 7.55
CA LYS A 8 -7.73 -14.80 6.23
C LYS A 8 -6.35 -15.40 5.95
N MET A 9 -6.29 -16.72 5.76
CA MET A 9 -5.03 -17.47 5.61
C MET A 9 -4.77 -17.95 4.18
N ASP A 10 -5.54 -17.49 3.20
CA ASP A 10 -5.52 -17.96 1.81
C ASP A 10 -4.11 -18.01 1.19
N LYS A 11 -3.26 -17.02 1.51
CA LYS A 11 -1.88 -16.98 1.01
C LYS A 11 -0.99 -18.00 1.70
N ALA A 12 -1.07 -18.10 3.03
CA ALA A 12 -0.27 -19.04 3.81
C ALA A 12 -0.66 -20.49 3.48
N GLU A 13 -1.95 -20.78 3.34
CA GLU A 13 -2.47 -22.09 2.93
C GLU A 13 -1.94 -22.53 1.56
N ARG A 14 -1.96 -21.63 0.57
CA ARG A 14 -1.39 -21.94 -0.74
C ARG A 14 0.12 -22.19 -0.68
N LEU A 15 0.86 -21.39 0.09
CA LEU A 15 2.32 -21.51 0.19
C LEU A 15 2.74 -22.76 0.97
N LEU A 16 2.06 -23.05 2.07
CA LEU A 16 2.28 -24.26 2.87
C LEU A 16 1.82 -25.51 2.14
N GLY A 17 0.73 -25.45 1.36
CA GLY A 17 0.31 -26.54 0.48
C GLY A 17 1.37 -26.86 -0.58
N GLN A 18 1.95 -25.84 -1.22
CA GLN A 18 3.07 -26.03 -2.15
C GLN A 18 4.31 -26.64 -1.47
N PHE A 19 4.58 -26.26 -0.22
CA PHE A 19 5.66 -26.86 0.55
C PHE A 19 5.36 -28.32 0.92
N GLY A 20 4.13 -28.63 1.35
CA GLY A 20 3.69 -29.99 1.66
C GLY A 20 3.85 -30.92 0.47
N THR A 21 3.30 -30.57 -0.69
CA THR A 21 3.47 -31.35 -1.93
C THR A 21 4.95 -31.52 -2.27
N PHE A 22 5.76 -30.47 -2.13
CA PHE A 22 7.19 -30.56 -2.41
C PHE A 22 7.95 -31.50 -1.46
N ALA A 23 7.56 -31.53 -0.18
CA ALA A 23 8.14 -32.43 0.82
C ALA A 23 7.70 -33.89 0.59
N GLU A 24 6.41 -34.09 0.29
CA GLU A 24 5.84 -35.40 -0.07
C GLU A 24 6.51 -36.00 -1.31
N ASP A 25 6.72 -35.20 -2.36
CA ASP A 25 7.43 -35.62 -3.59
C ASP A 25 8.87 -36.07 -3.33
N ARG A 26 9.48 -35.63 -2.22
CA ARG A 26 10.83 -36.02 -1.79
C ARG A 26 10.84 -37.14 -0.75
N GLY A 27 9.66 -37.68 -0.41
CA GLY A 27 9.50 -38.70 0.62
C GLY A 27 9.82 -38.20 2.04
N GLU A 28 9.72 -36.90 2.29
CA GLU A 28 9.99 -36.34 3.61
C GLU A 28 8.78 -36.53 4.53
N THR A 29 9.02 -37.12 5.70
CA THR A 29 8.00 -37.44 6.70
C THR A 29 7.88 -36.41 7.82
N HIS A 30 8.78 -35.42 7.83
CA HIS A 30 8.83 -34.31 8.78
C HIS A 30 9.44 -33.09 8.08
N VAL A 31 9.23 -31.90 8.65
CA VAL A 31 9.76 -30.66 8.09
C VAL A 31 11.28 -30.61 8.25
N ARG A 32 12.01 -30.54 7.13
CA ARG A 32 13.47 -30.33 7.12
C ARG A 32 13.84 -28.96 6.60
N ALA A 33 14.89 -28.38 7.17
CA ALA A 33 15.40 -27.08 6.74
C ALA A 33 15.86 -27.09 5.27
N GLY A 34 16.44 -28.21 4.82
CA GLY A 34 16.88 -28.41 3.43
C GLY A 34 15.73 -28.37 2.41
N ALA A 35 14.61 -29.05 2.69
CA ALA A 35 13.43 -28.98 1.82
C ALA A 35 12.77 -27.61 1.84
N ALA A 36 12.72 -26.96 3.00
CA ALA A 36 12.22 -25.59 3.11
C ALA A 36 13.00 -24.65 2.20
N LEU A 37 14.34 -24.78 2.18
CA LEU A 37 15.23 -24.00 1.31
C LEU A 37 14.98 -24.30 -0.17
N ALA A 38 14.95 -25.57 -0.55
CA ALA A 38 14.75 -25.98 -1.94
C ALA A 38 13.36 -25.60 -2.48
N CYS A 39 12.33 -25.64 -1.64
CA CYS A 39 10.98 -25.20 -2.00
C CYS A 39 10.87 -23.67 -2.09
N ALA A 40 11.56 -22.94 -1.21
CA ALA A 40 11.52 -21.48 -1.17
C ALA A 40 12.24 -20.84 -2.37
N THR A 41 13.20 -21.53 -2.99
CA THR A 41 14.00 -21.02 -4.12
C THR A 41 13.51 -21.45 -5.50
N LYS A 42 12.46 -22.26 -5.61
CA LYS A 42 11.85 -22.66 -6.90
C LYS A 42 10.79 -21.65 -7.36
N PRO A 43 10.75 -21.19 -8.63
CA PRO A 43 11.61 -21.60 -9.74
C PRO A 43 13.02 -20.99 -9.62
N ALA A 44 14.01 -21.64 -10.25
CA ALA A 44 15.37 -21.13 -10.29
C ALA A 44 15.40 -19.67 -10.80
N GLY A 45 16.09 -18.79 -10.07
CA GLY A 45 16.08 -17.35 -10.35
C GLY A 45 14.91 -16.58 -9.73
N ALA A 46 14.15 -17.18 -8.80
CA ALA A 46 13.12 -16.47 -8.08
C ALA A 46 13.67 -15.23 -7.34
N ASP A 47 12.87 -14.17 -7.32
CA ASP A 47 13.19 -12.92 -6.60
C ASP A 47 13.51 -13.19 -5.12
N ALA A 48 14.54 -12.54 -4.60
CA ALA A 48 15.04 -12.78 -3.24
C ALA A 48 13.98 -12.46 -2.17
N ILE A 49 13.15 -11.43 -2.38
CA ILE A 49 12.05 -11.08 -1.46
C ILE A 49 10.95 -12.16 -1.53
N TRP A 50 10.67 -12.67 -2.73
CA TRP A 50 9.74 -13.78 -2.92
C TRP A 50 10.19 -15.04 -2.17
N ALA A 51 11.47 -15.42 -2.29
CA ALA A 51 12.03 -16.58 -1.61
C ALA A 51 12.03 -16.40 -0.08
N SER A 52 12.42 -15.21 0.40
CA SER A 52 12.38 -14.84 1.82
C SER A 52 10.97 -14.94 2.42
N ARG A 53 9.95 -14.45 1.69
CA ARG A 53 8.55 -14.53 2.13
C ARG A 53 8.04 -15.95 2.22
N ARG A 54 8.45 -16.84 1.31
CA ARG A 54 8.10 -18.27 1.39
C ARG A 54 8.73 -18.92 2.61
N MET A 55 10.01 -18.66 2.82
CA MET A 55 10.75 -19.17 3.97
C MET A 55 10.11 -18.72 5.30
N ALA A 56 9.64 -17.47 5.37
CA ALA A 56 8.97 -16.96 6.58
C ALA A 56 7.68 -17.73 6.95
N GLU A 57 6.87 -18.13 5.96
CA GLU A 57 5.66 -18.94 6.22
C GLU A 57 6.04 -20.36 6.68
N VAL A 58 7.04 -20.97 6.05
CA VAL A 58 7.53 -22.31 6.44
C VAL A 58 8.14 -22.29 7.83
N ARG A 59 8.93 -21.28 8.21
CA ARG A 59 9.45 -21.10 9.57
C ARG A 59 8.34 -20.99 10.60
N LEU A 60 7.33 -20.18 10.33
CA LEU A 60 6.22 -20.00 11.26
C LEU A 60 5.47 -21.32 11.48
N PHE A 61 5.27 -22.07 10.41
CA PHE A 61 4.67 -23.41 10.48
C PHE A 61 5.56 -24.40 11.22
N ALA A 62 6.87 -24.44 10.92
CA ALA A 62 7.83 -25.31 11.58
C ALA A 62 7.91 -25.05 13.08
N ARG A 63 7.95 -23.78 13.52
CA ARG A 63 7.92 -23.42 14.94
C ARG A 63 6.67 -23.93 15.65
N HIS A 64 5.52 -23.89 14.96
CA HIS A 64 4.29 -24.48 15.50
C HIS A 64 4.36 -26.01 15.51
N LEU A 65 4.89 -26.63 14.45
CA LEU A 65 5.03 -28.07 14.39
C LEU A 65 6.01 -28.61 15.43
N CYS A 66 7.08 -27.91 15.78
CA CYS A 66 8.01 -28.36 16.83
C CYS A 66 7.31 -28.56 18.19
N THR A 67 6.15 -27.93 18.43
CA THR A 67 5.37 -28.19 19.65
C THR A 67 4.58 -29.50 19.60
N LEU A 68 4.46 -30.13 18.43
CA LEU A 68 3.68 -31.35 18.17
C LEU A 68 4.56 -32.52 17.71
N ASP A 69 5.58 -32.23 16.89
CA ASP A 69 6.56 -33.17 16.35
C ASP A 69 7.98 -32.65 16.64
N PRO A 70 8.71 -33.25 17.60
CA PRO A 70 10.08 -32.88 17.91
C PRO A 70 11.07 -33.06 16.76
N ARG A 71 10.72 -33.83 15.72
CA ARG A 71 11.57 -34.08 14.55
C ARG A 71 11.52 -32.93 13.53
N ALA A 72 10.57 -32.01 13.69
CA ALA A 72 10.46 -30.85 12.81
C ALA A 72 11.65 -29.91 13.04
N GLU A 73 12.33 -29.55 11.95
CA GLU A 73 13.42 -28.59 11.96
C GLU A 73 12.89 -27.19 11.62
N VAL A 74 13.26 -26.19 12.43
CA VAL A 74 13.00 -24.79 12.11
C VAL A 74 14.17 -24.25 11.28
N PRO A 75 13.94 -23.78 10.04
CA PRO A 75 14.99 -23.14 9.26
C PRO A 75 15.57 -21.92 9.99
N ALA A 76 16.90 -21.79 10.03
CA ALA A 76 17.61 -20.68 10.67
C ALA A 76 17.11 -19.31 10.16
N ASP A 77 17.06 -18.29 11.02
CA ASP A 77 16.39 -17.01 10.72
C ASP A 77 17.12 -16.16 9.65
N ASP A 78 18.43 -16.35 9.51
CA ASP A 78 19.30 -15.69 8.54
C ASP A 78 19.23 -16.30 7.12
N LEU A 79 18.73 -17.52 6.98
CA LEU A 79 18.58 -18.20 5.70
C LEU A 79 17.62 -17.43 4.77
N LEU A 80 18.01 -17.11 3.53
CA LEU A 80 17.17 -16.28 2.63
C LEU A 80 16.69 -14.97 3.29
N SER A 81 17.54 -14.33 4.10
CA SER A 81 17.27 -13.01 4.69
C SER A 81 17.35 -11.92 3.62
N ALA A 82 16.32 -11.82 2.78
CA ALA A 82 16.18 -10.69 1.86
C ALA A 82 15.39 -9.58 2.54
N GLN A 83 16.08 -8.49 2.88
CA GLN A 83 15.37 -7.25 3.20
C GLN A 83 14.84 -6.65 1.90
N ALA A 84 13.54 -6.39 1.86
CA ALA A 84 12.99 -5.57 0.80
C ALA A 84 13.68 -4.20 0.86
N ARG A 85 14.52 -3.88 -0.13
CA ARG A 85 14.94 -2.49 -0.36
C ARG A 85 13.66 -1.68 -0.53
N ARG A 86 13.36 -0.88 0.50
CA ARG A 86 12.12 -0.12 0.56
C ARG A 86 12.11 0.81 -0.64
N ALA A 87 11.11 0.69 -1.51
CA ALA A 87 10.97 1.64 -2.59
C ALA A 87 10.86 3.03 -1.96
N THR A 88 11.77 3.94 -2.34
CA THR A 88 11.65 5.36 -2.01
C THR A 88 10.23 5.79 -2.39
N PRO A 89 9.45 6.41 -1.50
CA PRO A 89 8.08 6.75 -1.79
C PRO A 89 8.03 7.52 -3.11
N TYR A 90 7.31 7.00 -4.09
CA TYR A 90 7.12 7.67 -5.37
C TYR A 90 6.26 8.91 -5.14
N LEU A 91 6.90 10.02 -4.80
CA LEU A 91 6.25 11.32 -4.74
C LEU A 91 6.09 11.80 -6.18
N TYR A 92 4.84 11.84 -6.65
CA TYR A 92 4.52 12.56 -7.87
C TYR A 92 4.74 14.05 -7.61
N THR A 93 5.44 14.71 -8.52
CA THR A 93 5.62 16.16 -8.49
C THR A 93 4.26 16.86 -8.63
N PRO A 94 4.11 18.12 -8.18
CA PRO A 94 2.88 18.89 -8.40
C PRO A 94 2.47 18.93 -9.88
N ARG A 95 3.44 19.00 -10.79
CA ARG A 95 3.21 18.97 -12.25
C ARG A 95 2.60 17.64 -12.71
N GLU A 96 3.12 16.52 -12.21
CA GLU A 96 2.61 15.17 -12.54
C GLU A 96 1.20 14.96 -12.02
N ILE A 97 0.93 15.35 -10.76
CA ILE A 97 -0.42 15.31 -10.20
C ILE A 97 -1.39 16.17 -11.02
N ALA A 98 -0.99 17.40 -11.37
CA ALA A 98 -1.83 18.27 -12.18
C ALA A 98 -2.07 17.70 -13.59
N ALA A 99 -1.08 17.02 -14.19
CA ALA A 99 -1.24 16.35 -15.47
C ALA A 99 -2.23 15.18 -15.38
N LEU A 100 -2.16 14.37 -14.32
CA LEU A 100 -3.12 13.29 -14.07
C LEU A 100 -4.53 13.83 -13.84
N MET A 101 -4.71 14.88 -13.04
CA MET A 101 -6.01 15.51 -12.79
C MET A 101 -6.62 16.06 -14.09
N ARG A 102 -5.85 16.81 -14.90
CA ARG A 102 -6.33 17.31 -16.21
C ARG A 102 -6.64 16.20 -17.20
N ALA A 103 -5.94 15.08 -17.15
CA ALA A 103 -6.25 13.94 -18.01
C ALA A 103 -7.64 13.33 -17.69
N THR A 104 -8.20 13.59 -16.50
CA THR A 104 -9.57 13.21 -16.16
C THR A 104 -10.63 14.13 -16.78
N GLU A 105 -10.28 15.38 -17.14
CA GLU A 105 -11.20 16.36 -17.73
C GLU A 105 -11.44 16.12 -19.23
N ASN A 106 -10.41 15.68 -19.95
CA ASN A 106 -10.43 15.56 -21.43
C ASN A 106 -11.16 14.32 -21.97
N LEU A 107 -11.70 13.46 -21.10
CA LEU A 107 -12.45 12.28 -21.52
C LEU A 107 -13.93 12.46 -21.20
N ARG A 108 -14.76 12.42 -22.24
CA ARG A 108 -16.23 12.36 -22.09
C ARG A 108 -16.59 11.04 -21.42
N GLY A 109 -16.95 11.12 -20.14
CA GLY A 109 -17.36 10.00 -19.32
C GLY A 109 -17.04 10.26 -17.85
N THR A 110 -18.02 10.77 -17.12
CA THR A 110 -17.98 10.94 -15.67
C THR A 110 -17.81 9.60 -14.97
N HIS A 111 -16.58 9.19 -14.62
CA HIS A 111 -16.37 7.94 -13.89
C HIS A 111 -15.09 8.02 -13.05
N VAL A 112 -15.23 8.27 -11.74
CA VAL A 112 -14.11 8.32 -10.79
C VAL A 112 -14.36 7.34 -9.63
N GLN A 113 -13.41 6.41 -9.46
CA GLN A 113 -13.04 5.52 -8.34
C GLN A 113 -14.03 4.94 -7.28
N ALA A 114 -13.79 3.64 -7.01
CA ALA A 114 -14.20 2.79 -5.89
C ALA A 114 -13.52 3.01 -4.51
N THR A 115 -14.31 3.07 -3.43
CA THR A 115 -14.40 2.05 -2.33
C THR A 115 -15.80 2.11 -1.70
N TYR A 116 -16.80 2.51 -2.49
CA TYR A 116 -18.12 2.90 -1.99
C TYR A 116 -19.15 2.14 -2.79
N ARG A 117 -19.90 1.30 -2.08
CA ARG A 117 -20.75 0.29 -2.70
C ARG A 117 -22.02 0.92 -3.22
N ASN A 118 -22.53 1.94 -2.54
CA ASN A 118 -23.79 2.58 -2.85
C ASN A 118 -23.69 4.11 -2.74
N ARG A 119 -24.73 4.82 -3.20
CA ARG A 119 -24.81 6.28 -3.11
C ARG A 119 -24.96 6.77 -1.66
N ALA A 120 -25.54 5.95 -0.78
CA ALA A 120 -25.70 6.26 0.64
C ALA A 120 -24.37 6.35 1.41
N ASP A 121 -23.30 5.78 0.88
CA ASP A 121 -21.95 5.87 1.43
C ASP A 121 -21.35 7.30 1.31
N ALA A 122 -21.93 8.18 0.47
CA ALA A 122 -21.44 9.52 0.20
C ALA A 122 -22.24 10.62 0.91
N HIS A 123 -21.61 11.28 1.88
CA HIS A 123 -22.19 12.34 2.69
C HIS A 123 -21.66 13.69 2.20
N LEU A 124 -22.50 14.50 1.55
CA LEU A 124 -22.08 15.75 0.90
C LEU A 124 -22.56 17.03 1.60
N GLY A 125 -23.10 16.90 2.82
CA GLY A 125 -23.55 18.00 3.67
C GLY A 125 -22.43 18.61 4.52
N ALA A 126 -22.78 19.14 5.70
CA ALA A 126 -21.78 19.56 6.69
C ALA A 126 -20.92 18.35 7.12
N GLY A 127 -19.60 18.54 7.18
CA GLY A 127 -18.66 17.44 7.44
C GLY A 127 -18.60 16.43 6.29
N ALA A 128 -18.54 16.90 5.04
CA ALA A 128 -18.60 16.04 3.88
C ALA A 128 -17.52 14.95 3.89
N HIS A 129 -17.94 13.70 3.73
CA HIS A 129 -17.09 12.52 3.83
C HIS A 129 -17.68 11.36 3.04
N VAL A 130 -16.89 10.32 2.87
CA VAL A 130 -17.39 9.05 2.36
C VAL A 130 -17.09 7.95 3.36
N SER A 131 -18.12 7.15 3.65
CA SER A 131 -18.05 6.01 4.56
C SER A 131 -17.90 4.72 3.77
N CYS A 132 -16.95 3.85 4.13
CA CYS A 132 -16.88 2.50 3.55
C CYS A 132 -16.74 1.42 4.62
N THR A 133 -17.49 0.34 4.45
CA THR A 133 -17.35 -0.87 5.27
C THR A 133 -16.22 -1.73 4.71
N GLY A 134 -15.09 -1.74 5.41
CA GLY A 134 -13.88 -2.48 5.06
C GLY A 134 -13.90 -3.96 5.49
N LYS A 135 -12.76 -4.63 5.30
CA LYS A 135 -12.49 -5.98 5.83
C LYS A 135 -12.69 -5.95 7.35
N GLY A 136 -13.35 -6.98 7.90
CA GLY A 136 -13.66 -7.05 9.34
C GLY A 136 -14.90 -6.26 9.79
N ARG A 137 -15.73 -5.74 8.85
CA ARG A 137 -16.90 -4.88 9.14
C ARG A 137 -16.58 -3.52 9.79
N MET A 138 -15.31 -3.12 9.82
CA MET A 138 -14.94 -1.79 10.29
C MET A 138 -15.36 -0.70 9.31
N GLN A 139 -16.03 0.34 9.81
CA GLN A 139 -16.34 1.53 9.04
C GLN A 139 -15.11 2.42 8.91
N ARG A 140 -14.90 2.98 7.73
CA ARG A 140 -13.81 3.92 7.42
C ARG A 140 -14.44 5.19 6.90
N ILE A 141 -14.02 6.33 7.45
CA ILE A 141 -14.54 7.65 7.08
C ILE A 141 -13.38 8.43 6.47
N THR A 142 -13.54 8.84 5.22
CA THR A 142 -12.56 9.66 4.51
C THR A 142 -13.18 11.03 4.22
N PRO A 143 -12.65 12.12 4.79
CA PRO A 143 -13.18 13.45 4.54
C PRO A 143 -12.96 13.86 3.07
N LEU A 144 -13.89 14.63 2.53
CA LEU A 144 -13.84 15.14 1.17
C LEU A 144 -13.45 16.62 1.15
N THR A 145 -12.62 16.99 0.16
CA THR A 145 -12.36 18.41 -0.11
C THR A 145 -13.58 19.06 -0.75
N SER A 146 -13.71 20.38 -0.62
CA SER A 146 -14.79 21.16 -1.25
C SER A 146 -14.85 20.95 -2.77
N GLY A 147 -13.70 20.88 -3.44
CA GLY A 147 -13.62 20.57 -4.87
C GLY A 147 -14.15 19.17 -5.20
N THR A 148 -13.80 18.16 -4.40
CA THR A 148 -14.35 16.80 -4.57
C THR A 148 -15.87 16.77 -4.32
N VAL A 149 -16.36 17.50 -3.33
CA VAL A 149 -17.80 17.62 -3.04
C VAL A 149 -18.54 18.23 -4.24
N ALA A 150 -18.00 19.28 -4.85
CA ALA A 150 -18.61 19.90 -6.03
C ALA A 150 -18.73 18.91 -7.19
N VAL A 151 -17.65 18.17 -7.50
CA VAL A 151 -17.65 17.13 -8.54
C VAL A 151 -18.65 16.01 -8.22
N MET A 152 -18.70 15.56 -6.96
CA MET A 152 -19.63 14.51 -6.54
C MET A 152 -21.08 14.95 -6.60
N ARG A 153 -21.41 16.21 -6.23
CA ARG A 153 -22.77 16.75 -6.35
C ARG A 153 -23.23 16.77 -7.81
N ALA A 154 -22.39 17.29 -8.71
CA ALA A 154 -22.69 17.30 -10.15
C ALA A 154 -22.91 15.88 -10.69
N TRP A 155 -22.06 14.93 -10.30
CA TRP A 155 -22.19 13.53 -10.69
C TRP A 155 -23.48 12.87 -10.17
N LEU A 156 -23.80 13.05 -8.88
CA LEU A 156 -24.99 12.44 -8.29
C LEU A 156 -26.28 13.01 -8.87
N ALA A 157 -26.30 14.32 -9.18
CA ALA A 157 -27.42 15.00 -9.83
C ALA A 157 -27.65 14.48 -11.25
N ALA A 158 -26.59 14.40 -12.07
CA ALA A 158 -26.68 13.93 -13.46
C ALA A 158 -27.19 12.48 -13.59
N ARG A 159 -27.08 11.67 -12.53
CA ARG A 159 -27.49 10.25 -12.57
C ARG A 159 -28.87 9.95 -12.02
N ALA A 160 -29.45 10.84 -11.21
CA ALA A 160 -30.79 10.67 -10.61
C ALA A 160 -31.09 9.26 -10.02
N GLY A 161 -30.08 8.57 -9.49
CA GLY A 161 -30.20 7.20 -8.96
C GLY A 161 -30.66 7.10 -7.50
N ARG A 162 -31.16 5.93 -7.10
CA ARG A 162 -31.63 5.60 -5.75
C ARG A 162 -30.47 5.43 -4.76
N PRO A 163 -30.68 5.60 -3.44
CA PRO A 163 -29.59 5.48 -2.44
C PRO A 163 -28.82 4.16 -2.48
N ALA A 164 -29.49 3.06 -2.80
CA ALA A 164 -28.90 1.72 -2.90
C ALA A 164 -28.11 1.48 -4.19
N ASP A 165 -28.26 2.34 -5.20
CA ASP A 165 -27.57 2.16 -6.48
C ASP A 165 -26.06 2.36 -6.31
N PRO A 166 -25.23 1.71 -7.15
CA PRO A 166 -23.80 1.92 -7.10
C PRO A 166 -23.42 3.39 -7.26
N LEU A 167 -22.51 3.86 -6.39
CA LEU A 167 -22.01 5.24 -6.46
C LEU A 167 -21.39 5.54 -7.83
N PHE A 168 -20.65 4.56 -8.36
CA PHE A 168 -20.04 4.60 -9.69
C PHE A 168 -20.35 3.31 -10.46
N PRO A 169 -21.41 3.29 -11.30
CA PRO A 169 -21.71 2.11 -12.08
C PRO A 169 -21.07 2.12 -13.46
N THR A 170 -21.05 0.93 -14.04
CA THR A 170 -20.80 0.67 -15.45
C THR A 170 -21.97 1.17 -16.31
N ARG A 171 -21.79 1.13 -17.64
CA ARG A 171 -22.88 1.38 -18.61
C ARG A 171 -24.08 0.44 -18.43
N THR A 172 -23.87 -0.73 -17.83
CA THR A 172 -24.91 -1.72 -17.52
C THR A 172 -25.54 -1.55 -16.14
N GLY A 173 -25.23 -0.46 -15.41
CA GLY A 173 -25.81 -0.16 -14.09
C GLY A 173 -25.17 -0.93 -12.92
N ARG A 174 -24.23 -1.84 -13.17
CA ARG A 174 -23.53 -2.62 -12.13
C ARG A 174 -22.37 -1.83 -11.52
N ALA A 175 -21.96 -2.16 -10.30
CA ALA A 175 -20.80 -1.54 -9.67
C ALA A 175 -19.52 -1.76 -10.50
N LEU A 176 -18.66 -0.74 -10.58
CA LEU A 176 -17.38 -0.84 -11.27
C LEU A 176 -16.44 -1.80 -10.52
N SER A 177 -15.84 -2.76 -11.22
CA SER A 177 -14.83 -3.66 -10.62
C SER A 177 -13.50 -2.94 -10.42
N ARG A 178 -12.66 -3.47 -9.52
CA ARG A 178 -11.30 -2.97 -9.29
C ARG A 178 -10.49 -2.94 -10.60
N ASP A 179 -10.55 -3.99 -11.39
CA ASP A 179 -9.79 -4.09 -12.65
C ASP A 179 -10.30 -3.10 -13.70
N ALA A 180 -11.59 -2.78 -13.69
CA ALA A 180 -12.13 -1.72 -14.53
C ALA A 180 -11.62 -0.34 -14.10
N VAL A 181 -11.38 -0.10 -12.81
CA VAL A 181 -10.74 1.14 -12.34
C VAL A 181 -9.29 1.20 -12.81
N GLU A 182 -8.51 0.15 -12.59
CA GLU A 182 -7.08 0.14 -12.96
C GLU A 182 -6.90 0.31 -14.48
N ARG A 183 -7.76 -0.31 -15.31
CA ARG A 183 -7.76 -0.09 -16.76
C ARG A 183 -8.08 1.35 -17.14
N ARG A 184 -9.03 2.00 -16.47
CA ARG A 184 -9.34 3.42 -16.69
C ARG A 184 -8.19 4.33 -16.30
N LEU A 185 -7.57 4.06 -15.14
CA LEU A 185 -6.37 4.77 -14.69
C LEU A 185 -5.25 4.66 -15.73
N ALA A 186 -5.00 3.47 -16.28
CA ALA A 186 -4.01 3.29 -17.34
C ALA A 186 -4.31 4.17 -18.56
N GLY A 187 -5.59 4.33 -18.93
CA GLY A 187 -6.02 5.29 -19.95
C GLY A 187 -5.69 6.74 -19.59
N TYR A 188 -5.99 7.17 -18.37
CA TYR A 188 -5.66 8.52 -17.89
C TYR A 188 -4.15 8.78 -17.88
N VAL A 189 -3.36 7.79 -17.47
CA VAL A 189 -1.89 7.87 -17.44
C VAL A 189 -1.34 8.00 -18.86
N LYS A 190 -1.86 7.22 -19.82
CA LYS A 190 -1.48 7.32 -21.23
C LYS A 190 -1.73 8.74 -21.78
N ASN A 191 -2.90 9.33 -21.49
CA ASN A 191 -3.22 10.69 -21.92
C ASN A 191 -2.36 11.74 -21.21
N ALA A 192 -2.15 11.59 -19.90
CA ALA A 192 -1.31 12.49 -19.12
C ALA A 192 0.16 12.47 -19.60
N THR A 193 0.63 11.34 -20.11
CA THR A 193 2.00 11.16 -20.63
C THR A 193 2.28 12.06 -21.82
N VAL A 194 1.27 12.37 -22.65
CA VAL A 194 1.39 13.32 -23.77
C VAL A 194 1.87 14.71 -23.29
N ARG A 195 1.37 15.16 -22.14
CA ARG A 195 1.73 16.47 -21.55
C ARG A 195 2.86 16.39 -20.52
N CYS A 196 3.10 15.20 -19.99
CA CYS A 196 4.09 14.95 -18.95
C CYS A 196 4.79 13.61 -19.19
N PRO A 197 5.81 13.56 -20.07
CA PRO A 197 6.51 12.34 -20.44
C PRO A 197 7.18 11.61 -19.26
N SER A 198 7.47 12.29 -18.15
CA SER A 198 8.03 11.66 -16.94
C SER A 198 7.13 10.58 -16.35
N LEU A 199 5.81 10.65 -16.58
CA LEU A 199 4.85 9.65 -16.14
C LEU A 199 5.03 8.30 -16.82
N ALA A 200 5.58 8.24 -18.05
CA ALA A 200 5.82 6.99 -18.77
C ALA A 200 6.76 6.05 -18.03
N ARG A 201 7.69 6.61 -17.24
CA ARG A 201 8.70 5.85 -16.48
C ARG A 201 8.22 5.51 -15.06
N LYS A 202 7.00 5.90 -14.69
CA LYS A 202 6.46 5.73 -13.34
C LYS A 202 5.35 4.70 -13.31
N ARG A 203 5.35 3.88 -12.27
CA ARG A 203 4.23 2.97 -11.98
C ARG A 203 3.09 3.78 -11.36
N VAL A 204 1.97 3.88 -12.05
CA VAL A 204 0.77 4.56 -11.56
C VAL A 204 -0.35 3.54 -11.41
N THR A 205 -0.73 3.25 -10.16
CA THR A 205 -1.86 2.38 -9.80
C THR A 205 -2.69 3.04 -8.71
N MET A 206 -3.92 2.60 -8.49
CA MET A 206 -4.77 3.17 -7.43
C MET A 206 -4.12 3.05 -6.04
N HIS A 207 -3.37 1.96 -5.82
CA HIS A 207 -2.64 1.75 -4.57
C HIS A 207 -1.47 2.74 -4.41
N VAL A 208 -0.72 3.02 -5.48
CA VAL A 208 0.38 4.00 -5.45
C VAL A 208 -0.17 5.42 -5.27
N LEU A 209 -1.29 5.77 -5.92
CA LEU A 209 -1.96 7.05 -5.72
C LEU A 209 -2.43 7.24 -4.28
N ARG A 210 -3.00 6.20 -3.66
CA ARG A 210 -3.36 6.21 -2.23
C ARG A 210 -2.14 6.49 -1.36
N HIS A 211 -1.03 5.80 -1.63
CA HIS A 211 0.20 6.00 -0.88
C HIS A 211 0.76 7.42 -1.08
N SER A 212 0.71 7.96 -2.30
CA SER A 212 1.12 9.33 -2.58
C SER A 212 0.27 10.37 -1.84
N ALA A 213 -1.06 10.18 -1.77
CA ALA A 213 -1.94 11.04 -0.98
C ALA A 213 -1.57 11.02 0.51
N ALA A 214 -1.28 9.83 1.05
CA ALA A 214 -0.83 9.67 2.42
C ALA A 214 0.48 10.41 2.70
N MET A 215 1.47 10.27 1.82
CA MET A 215 2.75 10.95 1.95
C MET A 215 2.61 12.47 1.86
N ARG A 216 1.69 12.98 1.03
CA ARG A 216 1.41 14.42 0.95
C ARG A 216 0.76 14.97 2.22
N LEU A 217 -0.18 14.22 2.83
CA LEU A 217 -0.75 14.59 4.14
C LEU A 217 0.33 14.59 5.22
N LEU A 218 1.22 13.61 5.18
CA LEU A 218 2.35 13.51 6.10
C LEU A 218 3.30 14.71 5.95
N GLN A 219 3.66 15.08 4.71
CA GLN A 219 4.50 16.25 4.42
C GLN A 219 3.87 17.55 4.91
N ALA A 220 2.55 17.66 4.80
CA ALA A 220 1.75 18.78 5.34
C ALA A 220 1.69 18.81 6.88
N GLY A 221 2.30 17.83 7.57
CA GLY A 221 2.37 17.78 9.02
C GLY A 221 1.16 17.15 9.70
N ILE A 222 0.30 16.45 8.94
CA ILE A 222 -0.82 15.71 9.53
C ILE A 222 -0.27 14.49 10.26
N ASP A 223 -0.76 14.29 11.49
CA ASP A 223 -0.32 13.20 12.34
C ASP A 223 -0.58 11.82 11.70
N THR A 224 0.37 10.91 11.88
CA THR A 224 0.32 9.57 11.30
C THR A 224 -0.89 8.76 11.75
N SER A 225 -1.40 8.97 12.97
CA SER A 225 -2.61 8.31 13.47
C SER A 225 -3.85 8.80 12.73
N VAL A 226 -3.93 10.10 12.41
CA VAL A 226 -5.01 10.71 11.62
C VAL A 226 -4.96 10.19 10.18
N ILE A 227 -3.77 10.12 9.58
CA ILE A 227 -3.59 9.54 8.25
C ILE A 227 -3.99 8.05 8.23
N ALA A 228 -3.58 7.28 9.24
CA ALA A 228 -3.93 5.86 9.36
C ALA A 228 -5.43 5.65 9.52
N LEU A 229 -6.10 6.52 10.29
CA LEU A 229 -7.55 6.54 10.47
C LEU A 229 -8.26 6.82 9.14
N TRP A 230 -7.88 7.87 8.42
CA TRP A 230 -8.49 8.23 7.12
C TRP A 230 -8.22 7.20 6.02
N LEU A 231 -7.06 6.54 6.08
CA LEU A 231 -6.66 5.49 5.14
C LEU A 231 -6.97 4.07 5.66
N GLY A 232 -7.70 3.92 6.76
CA GLY A 232 -8.21 2.63 7.22
C GLY A 232 -7.18 1.49 7.25
N HIS A 233 -5.96 1.78 7.73
CA HIS A 233 -4.92 0.77 7.92
C HIS A 233 -5.31 -0.14 9.10
N GLU A 234 -5.61 -1.41 8.83
CA GLU A 234 -5.93 -2.43 9.85
C GLU A 234 -4.68 -2.84 10.65
N GLN A 235 -3.47 -2.44 10.21
CA GLN A 235 -2.20 -2.77 10.84
C GLN A 235 -1.26 -1.55 10.92
N ILE A 236 -0.86 -1.20 12.13
CA ILE A 236 0.06 -0.09 12.45
C ILE A 236 1.43 -0.26 11.77
N GLU A 237 1.85 -1.49 11.43
CA GLU A 237 3.09 -1.73 10.67
C GLU A 237 3.07 -1.10 9.27
N THR A 238 1.89 -0.91 8.65
CA THR A 238 1.78 -0.16 7.39
C THR A 238 1.83 1.35 7.57
N THR A 239 1.65 1.85 8.80
CA THR A 239 1.81 3.27 9.17
C THR A 239 3.27 3.59 9.52
N GLN A 240 4.04 2.61 10.02
CA GLN A 240 5.50 2.73 10.15
C GLN A 240 6.19 3.00 8.79
N ILE A 241 5.53 2.67 7.67
CA ILE A 241 5.98 3.08 6.32
C ILE A 241 6.09 4.60 6.18
N TYR A 242 5.21 5.37 6.83
CA TYR A 242 5.24 6.82 6.79
C TYR A 242 6.38 7.41 7.65
N LEU A 243 6.61 6.86 8.84
CA LEU A 243 7.64 7.34 9.78
C LEU A 243 9.08 7.20 9.25
N HIS A 244 9.35 6.14 8.49
CA HIS A 244 10.68 5.90 7.92
C HIS A 244 10.91 6.58 6.56
N ALA A 245 9.86 7.17 5.96
CA ALA A 245 9.88 7.66 4.59
C ALA A 245 10.29 9.12 4.44
N ASP A 246 10.30 9.92 5.52
CA ASP A 246 10.53 11.36 5.42
C ASP A 246 11.63 11.83 6.39
N LEU A 247 12.81 12.08 5.84
CA LEU A 247 13.94 12.67 6.57
C LEU A 247 13.62 14.10 7.02
N GLN A 248 12.79 14.85 6.29
CA GLN A 248 12.41 16.23 6.66
C GLN A 248 11.48 16.27 7.87
N ILE A 249 10.77 15.18 8.15
CA ILE A 249 9.98 15.06 9.39
C ILE A 249 10.90 14.73 10.55
N LYS A 250 11.91 13.88 10.35
CA LYS A 250 12.94 13.65 11.37
C LYS A 250 13.72 14.93 11.66
N GLU A 251 14.06 15.71 10.63
CA GLU A 251 14.67 17.04 10.77
C GLU A 251 13.74 18.00 11.51
N ARG A 252 12.47 18.14 11.12
CA ARG A 252 11.49 18.99 11.84
C ARG A 252 11.24 18.55 13.28
N VAL A 253 11.25 17.25 13.56
CA VAL A 253 11.13 16.73 14.94
C VAL A 253 12.39 17.05 15.73
N LEU A 254 13.57 16.84 15.15
CA LEU A 254 14.86 17.23 15.74
C LEU A 254 14.95 18.74 16.00
N GLU A 255 14.44 19.57 15.09
CA GLU A 255 14.35 21.03 15.27
C GLU A 255 13.39 21.40 16.41
N ARG A 256 12.32 20.64 16.61
CA ARG A 256 11.34 20.87 17.70
C ARG A 256 11.79 20.33 19.05
N THR A 257 12.70 19.35 19.08
CA THR A 257 13.33 18.82 20.30
C THR A 257 14.74 19.35 20.52
N ALA A 258 15.22 20.28 19.69
CA ALA A 258 16.47 20.98 19.91
C ALA A 258 16.41 21.69 21.29
N PRO A 259 17.43 21.51 22.16
CA PRO A 259 17.47 22.19 23.45
C PRO A 259 17.31 23.70 23.25
N ILE A 260 16.60 24.36 24.17
CA ILE A 260 16.17 25.77 24.13
C ILE A 260 17.34 26.78 23.97
N THR A 261 18.59 26.33 23.94
CA THR A 261 19.80 27.16 23.91
C THR A 261 20.62 27.12 22.62
N THR A 262 20.24 26.39 21.56
CA THR A 262 21.01 26.38 20.30
C THR A 262 20.34 27.18 19.18
N LYS A 263 21.07 28.17 18.64
CA LYS A 263 20.65 28.95 17.46
C LYS A 263 20.37 27.99 16.29
N PRO A 264 19.20 28.02 15.65
CA PRO A 264 18.93 27.21 14.47
C PRO A 264 19.89 27.59 13.35
N GLY A 265 20.72 26.63 12.93
CA GLY A 265 21.69 26.79 11.85
C GLY A 265 21.58 25.61 10.90
N ARG A 266 21.49 25.90 9.60
CA ARG A 266 21.49 24.89 8.54
C ARG A 266 22.82 24.14 8.60
N PHE A 267 22.79 22.84 8.89
CA PHE A 267 23.99 22.00 8.93
C PHE A 267 24.71 22.09 7.58
N ARG A 268 25.93 22.67 7.59
CA ARG A 268 26.85 22.64 6.46
C ARG A 268 27.90 21.58 6.78
N PRO A 269 27.91 20.43 6.08
CA PRO A 269 28.92 19.41 6.31
C PRO A 269 30.31 20.00 6.01
N ALA A 270 31.28 19.72 6.88
CA ALA A 270 32.66 20.13 6.66
C ALA A 270 33.27 19.33 5.49
N ASP A 271 34.23 19.94 4.77
CA ASP A 271 34.82 19.36 3.55
C ASP A 271 35.40 17.96 3.74
N LYS A 272 35.86 17.62 4.96
CA LYS A 272 36.33 16.27 5.30
C LYS A 272 35.25 15.20 5.25
N LEU A 273 34.01 15.55 5.58
CA LEU A 273 32.87 14.62 5.56
C LEU A 273 32.35 14.42 4.12
N LEU A 274 32.39 15.48 3.30
CA LEU A 274 32.12 15.39 1.87
C LEU A 274 33.16 14.51 1.16
N ALA A 275 34.45 14.70 1.45
CA ALA A 275 35.53 13.88 0.91
C ALA A 275 35.43 12.39 1.28
N PHE A 276 34.94 12.06 2.48
CA PHE A 276 34.72 10.67 2.90
C PHE A 276 33.55 10.01 2.16
N LEU A 277 32.48 10.76 1.88
CA LEU A 277 31.30 10.23 1.19
C LEU A 277 31.49 10.11 -0.33
N GLU A 278 32.38 10.92 -0.92
CA GLU A 278 32.76 10.80 -2.34
C GLU A 278 33.75 9.65 -2.61
N ALA A 279 34.36 9.09 -1.56
CA ALA A 279 35.29 7.95 -1.63
C ALA A 279 34.63 6.57 -1.39
N LEU A 280 33.30 6.53 -1.23
CA LEU A 280 32.46 5.33 -1.10
C LEU A 280 31.74 5.00 -2.41
#